data_AF-A0A3B9PID1-F1
#
_entry.id   AF-A0A3B9PID1-F1
#
_cell.length_a   1.000
_cell.length_b   1.000
_cell.length_c   1.000
_cell.angle_alpha   90.00
_cell.angle_beta   90.00
_cell.angle_gamma   90.00
#
_symmetry.space_group_name_H-M   'P 1'
#
loop_
_entity.id
_entity.type
_entity.pdbx_description
1 polymer ?
#
loop_
_entity_poly.entity_id
_entity_poly.type
_entity_poly.pdbx_seq_one_letter_code
_entity_poly.pdbx_strand_id
1 'polypeptide(L)' 'MNEQARLIYTTRMPVRWGDMDAYGHVNNTVYFRYFEQTRVEWLEQMG' A
#
# COMPACT_ATOMS: atom_id res chain seq x y z
N MET A 1 -5.40 10.03 24.76
CA MET A 1 -5.27 9.27 23.51
C MET A 1 -4.43 10.08 22.54
N ASN A 2 -3.11 10.06 22.74
CA ASN A 2 -2.18 10.79 21.88
C ASN A 2 -0.91 9.95 21.74
N GLU A 3 -1.02 8.90 20.93
CA GLU A 3 0.14 8.20 20.40
C GLU A 3 0.18 8.52 18.91
N GLN A 4 1.06 9.43 18.53
CA GLN A 4 1.36 9.64 17.12
C GLN A 4 2.06 8.38 16.61
N ALA A 5 1.42 7.69 15.65
CA ALA A 5 2.04 6.53 15.03
C ALA A 5 3.36 6.95 14.35
N ARG A 6 4.44 6.25 14.67
CA ARG A 6 5.74 6.45 14.03
C ARG A 6 5.70 5.85 12.62
N LEU A 7 6.03 6.63 11.59
CA LEU A 7 6.26 6.11 10.25
C LEU A 7 7.51 5.23 10.25
N ILE A 8 7.35 3.95 9.90
CA ILE A 8 8.43 2.95 9.91
C ILE A 8 8.89 2.53 8.51
N TYR A 9 8.02 2.64 7.51
CA TYR A 9 8.32 2.20 6.15
C TYR A 9 7.41 2.90 5.13
N THR A 10 7.93 3.10 3.91
CA THR A 10 7.19 3.63 2.78
C THR A 10 7.76 3.06 1.49
N THR A 11 6.91 2.79 0.51
CA THR A 11 7.31 2.34 -0.81
C THR A 11 6.49 3.02 -1.89
N ARG A 12 7.03 3.12 -3.10
CA ARG A 12 6.35 3.73 -4.25
C ARG A 12 5.92 2.63 -5.21
N MET A 13 4.61 2.50 -5.38
CA MET A 13 4.01 1.57 -6.33
C MET A 13 3.37 2.34 -7.49
N PRO A 14 3.64 1.98 -8.75
CA PRO A 14 2.91 2.56 -9.88
C PRO A 14 1.48 2.02 -9.91
N VAL A 15 0.50 2.89 -10.14
CA VAL A 15 -0.89 2.48 -10.39
C VAL A 15 -0.95 1.76 -11.73
N ARG A 16 -1.53 0.56 -11.75
CA ARG A 16 -1.69 -0.23 -12.97
C ARG A 16 -3.08 0.03 -13.54
N TRP A 17 -3.21 -0.09 -14.86
CA TRP A 17 -4.51 0.10 -15.52
C TRP A 17 -5.59 -0.85 -14.96
N GLY A 18 -5.22 -2.09 -14.63
CA GLY A 18 -6.13 -3.09 -14.06
C GLY A 18 -6.53 -2.86 -12.60
N ASP A 19 -5.92 -1.89 -11.92
CA ASP A 19 -6.28 -1.53 -10.54
C ASP A 19 -7.51 -0.61 -10.49
N MET A 20 -7.92 -0.07 -11.65
CA MET A 20 -9.03 0.87 -11.76
C MET A 20 -10.38 0.15 -11.85
N ASP A 21 -11.38 0.73 -11.23
CA ASP A 21 -12.78 0.33 -11.41
C ASP A 21 -13.41 0.96 -12.66
N ALA A 22 -14.69 0.69 -12.89
CA ALA A 22 -15.44 1.21 -14.02
C ALA A 22 -15.58 2.76 -14.04
N TYR A 23 -15.31 3.44 -12.93
CA TYR A 23 -15.31 4.90 -12.82
C TYR A 23 -13.94 5.52 -13.10
N GLY A 24 -12.92 4.71 -13.40
CA GLY A 24 -11.57 5.20 -13.72
C GLY A 24 -10.77 5.62 -12.48
N HIS A 25 -11.19 5.22 -11.29
CA HIS A 25 -10.44 5.40 -10.04
C HIS A 25 -9.88 4.07 -9.58
N VAL A 26 -8.82 4.10 -8.78
CA VAL A 26 -8.31 2.88 -8.14
C VAL A 26 -9.42 2.29 -7.26
N ASN A 27 -9.71 1.00 -7.45
CA ASN A 27 -10.72 0.33 -6.66
C ASN A 27 -10.29 0.24 -5.19
N ASN A 28 -11.19 0.56 -4.26
CA ASN A 28 -10.92 0.56 -2.82
C ASN A 28 -10.33 -0.76 -2.30
N THR A 29 -10.72 -1.90 -2.87
CA THR A 29 -10.20 -3.22 -2.45
C THR A 29 -8.74 -3.44 -2.85
N VAL A 30 -8.23 -2.74 -3.87
CA VAL A 30 -6.84 -2.85 -4.32
C VAL A 30 -5.88 -2.27 -3.29
N TYR A 31 -6.30 -1.32 -2.46
CA TYR A 31 -5.47 -0.79 -1.38
C TYR A 31 -4.98 -1.87 -0.41
N PHE A 32 -5.75 -2.94 -0.17
CA PHE A 32 -5.29 -4.06 0.65
C PHE A 32 -4.09 -4.79 0.03
N ARG A 33 -4.01 -4.84 -1.30
CA ARG A 33 -2.85 -5.39 -2.02
C ARG A 33 -1.64 -4.47 -1.90
N TYR A 34 -1.84 -3.16 -1.97
CA TYR A 34 -0.77 -2.19 -1.72
C TYR A 34 -0.21 -2.30 -0.29
N PHE A 35 -1.08 -2.44 0.71
CA PHE A 35 -0.64 -2.66 2.09
C PHE A 35 0.06 -3.99 2.29
N GLU A 36 -0.43 -5.05 1.65
CA GLU A 36 0.21 -6.37 1.67
C GLU A 36 1.62 -6.31 1.06
N GLN A 37 1.76 -5.72 -0.13
CA GLN A 37 3.06 -5.58 -0.79
C GLN A 37 4.02 -4.72 0.05
N THR A 38 3.57 -3.55 0.53
CA THR A 38 4.39 -2.67 1.38
C THR A 38 4.86 -3.39 2.65
N ARG A 39 4.00 -4.22 3.25
CA ARG A 39 4.35 -5.02 4.43
C ARG A 39 5.35 -6.12 4.11
N VAL A 40 5.23 -6.80 2.96
CA VAL A 40 6.21 -7.81 2.53
C VAL A 40 7.57 -7.15 2.27
N GLU A 41 7.62 -6.07 1.50
CA GLU A 41 8.87 -5.34 1.22
C GLU A 41 9.52 -4.81 2.52
N TRP A 42 8.71 -4.39 3.49
CA TRP A 42 9.21 -3.99 4.82
C TRP A 42 9.85 -5.16 5.57
N LEU A 43 9.22 -6.33 5.57
CA LEU A 43 9.77 -7.53 6.22
C LEU A 43 11.04 -8.03 5.51
N GLU A 44 11.07 -7.96 4.18
CA GLU A 44 12.26 -8.28 3.37
C GLU A 44 13.43 -7.32 3.66
N GLN A 45 13.17 -6.06 4.02
CA GLN A 45 14.24 -5.15 4.42
C GLN A 45 14.85 -5.51 5.79
N MET A 46 14.13 -6.28 6.62
CA MET A 46 14.54 -6.60 7.99
C MET A 46 15.41 -7.88 8.11
N GLY A 47 15.61 -8.63 7.02
CA GLY A 47 16.39 -9.87 7.00
C GLY A 47 16.80 -10.29 5.59
#